data_AF-A0A7V5SPZ0-F1
#
_entry.id   AF-A0A7V5SPZ0-F1
#
_cell.length_a   1.000
_cell.length_b   1.000
_cell.length_c   1.000
_cell.angle_alpha   90.00
_cell.angle_beta   90.00
_cell.angle_gamma   90.00
#
_symmetry.space_group_name_H-M   'P 1'
#
loop_
_entity.id
_entity.type
_entity.pdbx_description
1 polymer ?
#
loop_
_entity_poly.entity_id
_entity_poly.type
_entity_poly.pdbx_seq_one_letter_code
_entity_poly.pdbx_strand_id
1 'polypeptide(L)'
;MTNQIEILNNQTLKGLIDDLELGKIKIPRFQRDYIWERTKVVKLLQSVYWQYPIGSIFLWSAPNEYKNFIRETELIDVKSTSSPKKFEFILDGQQRIVSLYATLRGKEINNSDYSKICFNVKKKDFHVPRLKIEKLNIPMYNLLDETDYNEILEDLKAYDKNHKTNYALNWKECHDIFVNYPLSIVKTKKENLDDVVEIFERINQGGSRLTIFDLVHATVLNKDFDLKENIQKLNVSEDFSPYGGVSNRLIINSLAINLFENCSSLALLQLTPEKCIEIWEPTIEAIKKSITFLIDMGIQTDLVQYHSLMPVLQYYFYIKNVEQPTDDAKKELEKWFWDTKFSNRYLSSNSAKIKEDLNWIKNLY
;
A
#
# COMPACT_ATOMS: atom_id res chain seq x y z
N MET A 1 -7.11 -23.75 15.67
CA MET A 1 -6.62 -22.69 14.75
C MET A 1 -7.78 -21.76 14.46
N THR A 2 -7.71 -20.51 14.92
CA THR A 2 -8.71 -19.48 14.61
C THR A 2 -8.54 -19.07 13.16
N ASN A 3 -9.62 -19.05 12.39
CA ASN A 3 -9.57 -18.61 10.99
C ASN A 3 -9.13 -17.13 10.95
N GLN A 4 -8.04 -16.86 10.23
CA GLN A 4 -7.46 -15.50 10.13
C GLN A 4 -8.05 -14.70 8.98
N ILE A 5 -8.84 -15.33 8.12
CA ILE A 5 -9.57 -14.68 7.02
C ILE A 5 -11.08 -14.73 7.34
N GLU A 6 -11.73 -13.59 7.16
CA GLU A 6 -13.17 -13.42 7.30
C GLU A 6 -13.73 -12.86 5.99
N ILE A 7 -14.75 -13.51 5.44
CA ILE A 7 -15.46 -13.03 4.25
C ILE A 7 -16.78 -12.42 4.72
N LEU A 8 -17.00 -11.15 4.39
CA LEU A 8 -18.26 -10.46 4.69
C LEU A 8 -19.15 -10.50 3.44
N ASN A 9 -20.29 -11.16 3.56
CA ASN A 9 -21.22 -11.36 2.44
C ASN A 9 -22.41 -10.38 2.44
N ASN A 10 -22.56 -9.59 3.50
CA ASN A 10 -23.73 -8.72 3.70
C ASN A 10 -23.42 -7.23 3.54
N GLN A 11 -22.21 -6.88 3.10
CA GLN A 11 -21.86 -5.47 2.91
C GLN A 11 -22.38 -4.97 1.56
N THR A 12 -23.10 -3.85 1.59
CA THR A 12 -23.51 -3.13 0.38
C THR A 12 -22.56 -1.98 0.06
N LEU A 13 -22.62 -1.48 -1.17
CA LEU A 13 -21.89 -0.28 -1.57
C LEU A 13 -22.20 0.92 -0.67
N LYS A 14 -23.49 1.18 -0.38
CA LYS A 14 -23.86 2.26 0.57
C LYS A 14 -23.21 2.05 1.93
N GLY A 15 -23.29 0.84 2.49
CA GLY A 15 -22.68 0.54 3.79
C GLY A 15 -21.17 0.74 3.82
N LEU A 16 -20.47 0.39 2.72
CA LEU A 16 -19.03 0.64 2.60
C LEU A 16 -18.70 2.14 2.56
N ILE A 17 -19.49 2.93 1.82
CA ILE A 17 -19.34 4.40 1.78
C ILE A 17 -19.54 5.00 3.17
N ASP A 18 -20.59 4.57 3.88
CA ASP A 18 -20.87 5.02 5.25
C ASP A 18 -19.68 4.66 6.20
N ASP A 19 -19.09 3.47 6.06
CA ASP A 19 -17.93 3.05 6.86
C ASP A 19 -16.65 3.87 6.59
N LEU A 20 -16.47 4.40 5.37
CA LEU A 20 -15.39 5.33 5.04
C LEU A 20 -15.61 6.71 5.69
N GLU A 21 -16.84 7.23 5.64
CA GLU A 21 -17.21 8.54 6.20
C GLU A 21 -17.14 8.55 7.73
N LEU A 22 -17.58 7.47 8.35
CA LEU A 22 -17.40 7.23 9.79
C LEU A 22 -15.94 6.98 10.16
N GLY A 23 -15.05 6.85 9.18
CA GLY A 23 -13.64 6.64 9.40
C GLY A 23 -13.27 5.28 9.97
N LYS A 24 -14.15 4.26 9.87
CA LYS A 24 -13.82 2.89 10.25
C LYS A 24 -12.77 2.30 9.31
N ILE A 25 -12.92 2.59 8.02
CA ILE A 25 -12.00 2.22 6.95
C ILE A 25 -11.05 3.38 6.68
N LYS A 26 -9.76 3.08 6.64
CA LYS A 26 -8.66 4.01 6.46
C LYS A 26 -7.80 3.60 5.27
N ILE A 27 -7.24 4.60 4.61
CA ILE A 27 -6.20 4.40 3.60
C ILE A 27 -4.85 4.42 4.32
N PRO A 28 -4.02 3.37 4.21
CA PRO A 28 -2.69 3.39 4.77
C PRO A 28 -1.73 4.27 3.93
N ARG A 29 -0.72 4.86 4.58
CA ARG A 29 0.32 5.72 3.97
C ARG A 29 1.09 5.02 2.85
N PHE A 30 1.23 3.72 2.96
CA PHE A 30 1.93 2.89 2.00
C PHE A 30 1.13 2.57 0.73
N GLN A 31 -0.08 3.06 0.59
CA GLN A 31 -0.77 2.94 -0.69
C GLN A 31 -0.36 4.05 -1.65
N ARG A 32 -0.30 3.69 -2.94
CA ARG A 32 -0.08 4.67 -4.02
C ARG A 32 -1.13 5.76 -4.02
N ASP A 33 -0.73 6.88 -4.59
CA ASP A 33 -1.64 7.97 -4.90
C ASP A 33 -2.78 7.54 -5.81
N TYR A 34 -3.85 8.31 -5.74
CA TYR A 34 -4.99 8.10 -6.61
C TYR A 34 -4.67 8.58 -8.04
N ILE A 35 -4.79 7.67 -9.00
CA ILE A 35 -4.35 7.88 -10.40
C ILE A 35 -5.44 7.56 -11.43
N TRP A 36 -6.68 7.29 -11.00
CA TRP A 36 -7.74 6.90 -11.92
C TRP A 36 -8.40 8.12 -12.59
N GLU A 37 -8.31 8.17 -13.91
CA GLU A 37 -9.04 9.15 -14.71
C GLU A 37 -10.55 8.90 -14.70
N ARG A 38 -11.33 9.97 -14.91
CA ARG A 38 -12.81 9.94 -14.97
C ARG A 38 -13.37 8.91 -15.96
N THR A 39 -12.68 8.69 -17.08
CA THR A 39 -13.07 7.68 -18.09
C THR A 39 -13.09 6.26 -17.53
N LYS A 40 -12.13 5.93 -16.65
CA LYS A 40 -12.06 4.64 -15.97
C LYS A 40 -13.10 4.52 -14.87
N VAL A 41 -13.38 5.62 -14.17
CA VAL A 41 -14.47 5.68 -13.17
C VAL A 41 -15.84 5.46 -13.82
N VAL A 42 -16.10 6.07 -14.97
CA VAL A 42 -17.33 5.84 -15.75
C VAL A 42 -17.53 4.35 -16.06
N LYS A 43 -16.48 3.65 -16.49
CA LYS A 43 -16.55 2.19 -16.72
C LYS A 43 -16.86 1.41 -15.44
N LEU A 44 -16.30 1.82 -14.30
CA LEU A 44 -16.59 1.20 -13.00
C LEU A 44 -18.06 1.37 -12.61
N LEU A 45 -18.61 2.58 -12.74
CA LEU A 45 -20.02 2.87 -12.47
C LEU A 45 -20.93 2.05 -13.40
N GLN A 46 -20.56 1.92 -14.67
CA GLN A 46 -21.28 1.10 -15.63
C GLN A 46 -21.28 -0.38 -15.22
N SER A 47 -20.15 -0.92 -14.74
CA SER A 47 -20.08 -2.28 -14.20
C SER A 47 -20.98 -2.46 -12.99
N VAL A 48 -21.04 -1.50 -12.07
CA VAL A 48 -21.97 -1.53 -10.91
C VAL A 48 -23.42 -1.57 -11.39
N TYR A 49 -23.79 -0.68 -12.32
CA TYR A 49 -25.14 -0.60 -12.86
C TYR A 49 -25.56 -1.87 -13.60
N TRP A 50 -24.66 -2.48 -14.37
CA TRP A 50 -24.92 -3.78 -15.03
C TRP A 50 -24.78 -4.99 -14.10
N GLN A 51 -24.54 -4.77 -12.80
CA GLN A 51 -24.35 -5.81 -11.80
C GLN A 51 -23.19 -6.77 -12.13
N TYR A 52 -22.18 -6.27 -12.85
CA TYR A 52 -20.96 -7.02 -13.12
C TYR A 52 -20.04 -7.00 -11.91
N PRO A 53 -19.27 -8.08 -11.65
CA PRO A 53 -18.36 -8.12 -10.52
C PRO A 53 -17.26 -7.05 -10.68
N ILE A 54 -17.14 -6.15 -9.70
CA ILE A 54 -16.08 -5.14 -9.67
C ILE A 54 -14.82 -5.60 -8.91
N GLY A 55 -14.75 -6.89 -8.57
CA GLY A 55 -13.68 -7.51 -7.77
C GLY A 55 -13.85 -7.34 -6.26
N SER A 56 -13.09 -8.10 -5.47
CA SER A 56 -13.13 -8.02 -4.00
C SER A 56 -12.38 -6.82 -3.46
N ILE A 57 -12.74 -6.39 -2.25
CA ILE A 57 -12.02 -5.41 -1.44
C ILE A 57 -11.31 -6.17 -0.33
N PHE A 58 -10.02 -5.90 -0.16
CA PHE A 58 -9.23 -6.54 0.90
C PHE A 58 -8.98 -5.54 2.03
N LEU A 59 -9.38 -5.92 3.24
CA LEU A 59 -9.24 -5.11 4.44
C LEU A 59 -8.35 -5.80 5.47
N TRP A 60 -7.61 -5.01 6.24
CA TRP A 60 -6.86 -5.48 7.40
C TRP A 60 -7.43 -4.89 8.69
N SER A 61 -7.79 -5.75 9.63
CA SER A 61 -8.16 -5.36 11.00
C SER A 61 -6.92 -5.01 11.82
N ALA A 62 -6.47 -3.76 11.75
CA ALA A 62 -5.25 -3.31 12.41
C ALA A 62 -5.50 -2.95 13.89
N PRO A 63 -4.62 -3.40 14.81
CA PRO A 63 -4.53 -2.85 16.16
C PRO A 63 -4.23 -1.34 16.18
N ASN A 64 -4.62 -0.64 17.25
CA ASN A 64 -4.45 0.81 17.36
C ASN A 64 -2.99 1.29 17.33
N GLU A 65 -2.01 0.42 17.62
CA GLU A 65 -0.58 0.74 17.51
C GLU A 65 -0.16 1.17 16.09
N TYR A 66 -0.90 0.76 15.07
CA TYR A 66 -0.64 1.12 13.67
C TYR A 66 -1.29 2.44 13.23
N LYS A 67 -1.84 3.24 14.16
CA LYS A 67 -2.52 4.51 13.83
C LYS A 67 -1.63 5.49 13.04
N ASN A 68 -0.32 5.46 13.28
CA ASN A 68 0.63 6.33 12.58
C ASN A 68 0.78 5.99 11.08
N PHE A 69 0.27 4.83 10.64
CA PHE A 69 0.21 4.45 9.23
C PHE A 69 -1.03 4.98 8.52
N ILE A 70 -1.93 5.69 9.19
CA ILE A 70 -3.08 6.32 8.52
C ILE A 70 -2.55 7.45 7.62
N ARG A 71 -2.95 7.38 6.35
CA ARG A 71 -2.70 8.47 5.40
C ARG A 71 -3.62 9.62 5.74
N GLU A 72 -3.04 10.77 6.07
CA GLU A 72 -3.77 12.02 6.12
C GLU A 72 -4.16 12.38 4.69
N THR A 73 -5.45 12.47 4.44
CA THR A 73 -5.97 12.67 3.08
C THR A 73 -7.19 13.56 3.13
N GLU A 74 -7.18 14.61 2.30
CA GLU A 74 -8.35 15.47 2.06
C GLU A 74 -9.45 14.74 1.26
N LEU A 75 -9.15 13.54 0.76
CA LEU A 75 -10.03 12.77 -0.12
C LEU A 75 -11.25 12.19 0.59
N ILE A 76 -11.24 12.09 1.92
CA ILE A 76 -12.33 11.51 2.71
C ILE A 76 -12.58 12.41 3.91
N ASP A 77 -13.79 12.96 4.01
CA ASP A 77 -14.21 13.76 5.17
C ASP A 77 -14.45 12.82 6.35
N VAL A 78 -13.39 12.47 7.07
CA VAL A 78 -13.50 11.61 8.24
C VAL A 78 -14.14 12.41 9.37
N LYS A 79 -15.36 12.03 9.77
CA LYS A 79 -15.92 12.51 11.04
C LYS A 79 -15.07 11.91 12.17
N SER A 80 -14.47 12.76 12.99
CA SER A 80 -13.60 12.35 14.11
C SER A 80 -14.37 11.43 15.06
N THR A 81 -14.22 10.11 14.91
CA THR A 81 -14.72 9.14 15.87
C THR A 81 -13.73 8.97 17.02
N SER A 82 -14.27 8.79 18.22
CA SER A 82 -13.56 8.32 19.41
C SER A 82 -12.64 7.15 19.07
N SER A 83 -11.40 7.19 19.59
CA SER A 83 -10.32 6.25 19.27
C SER A 83 -10.76 4.79 19.39
N PRO A 84 -11.04 4.10 18.27
CA PRO A 84 -11.51 2.72 18.34
C PRO A 84 -10.35 1.80 18.72
N LYS A 85 -10.64 0.66 19.39
CA LYS A 85 -9.61 -0.33 19.76
C LYS A 85 -8.89 -0.94 18.55
N LYS A 86 -9.58 -1.03 17.41
CA LYS A 86 -9.09 -1.51 16.11
C LYS A 86 -9.72 -0.67 15.00
N PHE A 87 -9.04 -0.55 13.87
CA PHE A 87 -9.55 0.12 12.68
C PHE A 87 -9.20 -0.72 11.43
N GLU A 88 -9.78 -0.40 10.27
CA GLU A 88 -9.62 -1.20 9.07
C GLU A 88 -8.77 -0.48 8.03
N PHE A 89 -7.68 -1.11 7.56
CA PHE A 89 -6.87 -0.59 6.46
C PHE A 89 -7.25 -1.25 5.14
N ILE A 90 -7.37 -0.45 4.07
CA ILE A 90 -7.53 -0.97 2.71
C ILE A 90 -6.18 -1.52 2.22
N LEU A 91 -6.13 -2.82 1.94
CA LEU A 91 -4.99 -3.50 1.32
C LEU A 91 -5.10 -3.53 -0.20
N ASP A 92 -6.30 -3.80 -0.74
CA ASP A 92 -6.56 -3.75 -2.18
C ASP A 92 -7.97 -3.21 -2.45
N GLY A 93 -8.13 -2.62 -3.63
CA GLY A 93 -9.39 -2.02 -4.08
C GLY A 93 -9.52 -0.54 -3.76
N GLN A 94 -8.48 0.11 -3.23
CA GLN A 94 -8.48 1.55 -2.93
C GLN A 94 -8.97 2.39 -4.10
N GLN A 95 -8.41 2.22 -5.29
CA GLN A 95 -8.75 3.06 -6.43
C GLN A 95 -10.23 2.93 -6.81
N ARG A 96 -10.81 1.72 -6.69
CA ARG A 96 -12.23 1.47 -6.94
C ARG A 96 -13.10 2.17 -5.90
N ILE A 97 -12.78 1.98 -4.62
CA ILE A 97 -13.54 2.56 -3.51
C ILE A 97 -13.50 4.08 -3.53
N VAL A 98 -12.29 4.65 -3.67
CA VAL A 98 -12.10 6.11 -3.73
C VAL A 98 -12.82 6.71 -4.94
N SER A 99 -12.80 6.04 -6.10
CA SER A 99 -13.55 6.48 -7.29
C SER A 99 -15.06 6.54 -7.04
N LEU A 100 -15.61 5.50 -6.40
CA LEU A 100 -17.04 5.42 -6.07
C LEU A 100 -17.42 6.49 -5.05
N TYR A 101 -16.63 6.64 -3.98
CA TYR A 101 -16.81 7.68 -2.98
C TYR A 101 -16.78 9.08 -3.59
N ALA A 102 -15.74 9.39 -4.37
CA ALA A 102 -15.55 10.70 -4.97
C ALA A 102 -16.70 11.09 -5.90
N THR A 103 -17.24 10.12 -6.64
CA THR A 103 -18.34 10.36 -7.57
C THR A 103 -19.68 10.53 -6.83
N LEU A 104 -19.94 9.69 -5.83
CA LEU A 104 -21.20 9.68 -5.07
C LEU A 104 -21.28 10.79 -4.02
N ARG A 105 -20.17 11.47 -3.72
CA ARG A 105 -20.10 12.65 -2.84
C ARG A 105 -19.65 13.93 -3.56
N GLY A 106 -19.46 13.87 -4.87
CA GLY A 106 -19.13 15.05 -5.69
C GLY A 106 -17.80 15.71 -5.31
N LYS A 107 -16.76 14.90 -5.05
CA LYS A 107 -15.43 15.39 -4.65
C LYS A 107 -14.55 15.70 -5.85
N GLU A 108 -13.59 16.60 -5.64
CA GLU A 108 -12.49 16.85 -6.56
C GLU A 108 -11.22 16.17 -6.04
N ILE A 109 -10.49 15.49 -6.94
CA ILE A 109 -9.23 14.81 -6.60
C ILE A 109 -8.20 15.18 -7.65
N ASN A 110 -7.03 15.67 -7.24
CA ASN A 110 -5.91 16.01 -8.13
C ASN A 110 -6.35 16.89 -9.33
N ASN A 111 -7.09 17.96 -9.07
CA ASN A 111 -7.68 18.87 -10.07
C ASN A 111 -8.67 18.21 -11.06
N SER A 112 -9.08 16.97 -10.78
CA SER A 112 -10.13 16.26 -11.51
C SER A 112 -11.41 16.28 -10.70
N ASP A 113 -12.39 16.99 -11.23
CA ASP A 113 -13.72 17.13 -10.62
C ASP A 113 -14.62 15.94 -11.01
N TYR A 114 -14.89 15.07 -10.04
CA TYR A 114 -15.74 13.87 -10.19
C TYR A 114 -17.23 14.18 -10.01
N SER A 115 -17.61 15.35 -9.49
CA SER A 115 -19.01 15.80 -9.40
C SER A 115 -19.68 15.92 -10.78
N LYS A 116 -18.86 16.10 -11.82
CA LYS A 116 -19.29 16.20 -13.22
C LYS A 116 -19.73 14.88 -13.84
N ILE A 117 -19.56 13.73 -13.17
CA ILE A 117 -20.01 12.45 -13.71
C ILE A 117 -21.52 12.35 -13.48
N CYS A 118 -22.26 12.15 -14.58
CA CYS A 118 -23.71 12.08 -14.57
C CYS A 118 -24.22 10.72 -15.06
N PHE A 119 -25.40 10.33 -14.59
CA PHE A 119 -26.22 9.27 -15.17
C PHE A 119 -27.23 9.87 -16.15
N ASN A 120 -27.28 9.36 -17.37
CA ASN A 120 -28.29 9.77 -18.35
C ASN A 120 -29.53 8.88 -18.23
N VAL A 121 -30.64 9.42 -17.72
CA VAL A 121 -31.87 8.65 -17.48
C VAL A 121 -32.56 8.15 -18.75
N LYS A 122 -32.21 8.69 -19.93
CA LYS A 122 -32.75 8.24 -21.22
C LYS A 122 -31.95 7.10 -21.81
N LYS A 123 -30.61 7.20 -21.77
CA LYS A 123 -29.68 6.22 -22.36
C LYS A 123 -29.27 5.10 -21.40
N LYS A 124 -29.45 5.29 -20.08
CA LYS A 124 -28.99 4.38 -19.02
C LYS A 124 -27.47 4.17 -19.02
N ASP A 125 -26.72 5.24 -19.31
CA ASP A 125 -25.27 5.24 -19.33
C ASP A 125 -24.69 6.34 -18.42
N PHE A 126 -23.41 6.19 -18.08
CA PHE A 126 -22.64 7.20 -17.34
C PHE A 126 -21.69 7.92 -18.28
N HIS A 127 -21.59 9.24 -18.15
CA HIS A 127 -20.64 10.03 -18.90
C HIS A 127 -20.38 11.39 -18.22
N VAL A 128 -19.36 12.09 -18.71
CA VAL A 128 -19.12 13.50 -18.36
C VAL A 128 -19.74 14.35 -19.47
N PRO A 129 -20.83 15.11 -19.20
CA PRO A 129 -21.51 15.86 -20.24
C PRO A 129 -20.62 16.98 -20.79
N ARG A 130 -20.69 17.19 -22.11
CA ARG A 130 -19.96 18.29 -22.79
C ARG A 130 -20.62 19.65 -22.56
N LEU A 131 -21.94 19.66 -22.36
CA LEU A 131 -22.74 20.87 -22.16
C LEU A 131 -23.44 20.81 -20.80
N LYS A 132 -23.41 21.91 -20.04
CA LYS A 132 -24.04 22.02 -18.71
C LYS A 132 -25.57 21.90 -18.71
N ILE A 133 -26.22 21.92 -19.87
CA ILE A 133 -27.67 22.20 -20.02
C ILE A 133 -28.48 20.93 -20.35
N GLU A 134 -27.84 19.76 -20.43
CA GLU A 134 -28.56 18.52 -20.72
C GLU A 134 -29.38 18.06 -19.49
N LYS A 135 -30.66 18.47 -19.43
CA LYS A 135 -31.59 18.20 -18.30
C LYS A 135 -31.77 16.73 -17.92
N LEU A 136 -31.40 15.79 -18.81
CA LEU A 136 -31.52 14.35 -18.58
C LEU A 136 -30.24 13.71 -18.00
N ASN A 137 -29.19 14.51 -17.80
CA ASN A 137 -27.96 14.07 -17.14
C ASN A 137 -28.00 14.50 -15.68
N ILE A 138 -28.18 13.53 -14.80
CA ILE A 138 -28.30 13.77 -13.37
C ILE A 138 -26.94 13.50 -12.73
N PRO A 139 -26.35 14.45 -11.98
CA PRO A 139 -25.09 14.23 -11.30
C PRO A 139 -25.18 13.07 -10.30
N MET A 140 -24.12 12.26 -10.24
CA MET A 140 -24.11 11.05 -9.40
C MET A 140 -24.06 11.33 -7.90
N TYR A 141 -23.61 12.51 -7.49
CA TYR A 141 -23.53 12.86 -6.07
C TYR A 141 -24.90 13.00 -5.41
N ASN A 142 -25.95 13.26 -6.20
CA ASN A 142 -27.32 13.32 -5.73
C ASN A 142 -27.95 11.93 -5.51
N LEU A 143 -27.27 10.83 -5.90
CA LEU A 143 -27.85 9.50 -5.87
C LEU A 143 -28.04 8.95 -4.45
N LEU A 144 -27.14 9.27 -3.53
CA LEU A 144 -27.17 8.71 -2.17
C LEU A 144 -27.68 9.71 -1.10
N ASP A 145 -27.91 10.97 -1.47
CA ASP A 145 -28.56 11.94 -0.59
C ASP A 145 -30.08 11.81 -0.72
N GLU A 146 -30.76 11.49 0.38
CA GLU A 146 -32.21 11.24 0.36
C GLU A 146 -33.02 12.47 -0.07
N THR A 147 -32.55 13.68 0.24
CA THR A 147 -33.28 14.91 -0.09
C THR A 147 -33.16 15.16 -1.58
N ASP A 148 -31.93 15.21 -2.10
CA ASP A 148 -31.67 15.47 -3.52
C ASP A 148 -32.29 14.37 -4.41
N TYR A 149 -32.18 13.10 -3.99
CA TYR A 149 -32.74 11.98 -4.73
C TYR A 149 -34.25 12.13 -4.92
N ASN A 150 -34.98 12.49 -3.85
CA ASN A 150 -36.43 12.64 -3.89
C ASN A 150 -36.86 13.86 -4.70
N GLU A 151 -36.17 15.00 -4.58
CA GLU A 151 -36.44 16.19 -5.39
C GLU A 151 -36.31 15.89 -6.89
N ILE A 152 -35.21 15.24 -7.28
CA ILE A 152 -34.96 14.84 -8.67
C ILE A 152 -36.00 13.83 -9.16
N LEU A 153 -36.40 12.88 -8.31
CA LEU A 153 -37.42 11.89 -8.67
C LEU A 153 -38.77 12.55 -8.96
N GLU A 154 -39.17 13.53 -8.16
CA GLU A 154 -40.40 14.30 -8.39
C GLU A 154 -40.30 15.18 -9.64
N ASP A 155 -39.15 15.83 -9.89
CA ASP A 155 -38.91 16.59 -11.10
C ASP A 155 -39.01 15.74 -12.38
N LEU A 156 -38.46 14.51 -12.35
CA LEU A 156 -38.57 13.57 -13.46
C LEU A 156 -40.01 13.10 -13.70
N LYS A 157 -40.80 12.88 -12.65
CA LYS A 157 -42.24 12.56 -12.76
C LYS A 157 -43.01 13.75 -13.34
N ALA A 158 -42.72 14.96 -12.88
CA ALA A 158 -43.36 16.18 -13.37
C ALA A 158 -42.99 16.51 -14.82
N TYR A 159 -41.79 16.15 -15.26
CA TYR A 159 -41.37 16.26 -16.66
C TYR A 159 -42.14 15.30 -17.57
N ASP A 160 -42.55 14.13 -17.06
CA ASP A 160 -43.30 13.11 -17.79
C ASP A 160 -44.77 12.98 -17.32
N LYS A 161 -45.50 14.10 -17.31
CA LYS A 161 -46.94 14.13 -16.94
C LYS A 161 -47.81 13.13 -17.71
N ASN A 162 -47.38 12.68 -18.89
CA ASN A 162 -48.12 11.74 -19.74
C ASN A 162 -47.67 10.28 -19.58
N HIS A 163 -46.73 9.96 -18.68
CA HIS A 163 -46.18 8.61 -18.46
C HIS A 163 -45.68 7.94 -19.76
N LYS A 164 -45.12 8.72 -20.69
CA LYS A 164 -44.63 8.22 -21.99
C LYS A 164 -43.17 7.79 -21.93
N THR A 165 -42.49 8.06 -20.83
CA THR A 165 -41.07 7.79 -20.63
C THR A 165 -40.86 7.00 -19.35
N ASN A 166 -39.70 6.35 -19.26
CA ASN A 166 -39.32 5.59 -18.07
C ASN A 166 -38.25 6.32 -17.24
N TYR A 167 -38.14 7.65 -17.32
CA TYR A 167 -37.00 8.37 -16.73
C TYR A 167 -36.96 8.29 -15.21
N ALA A 168 -38.08 8.54 -14.52
CA ALA A 168 -38.18 8.38 -13.08
C ALA A 168 -37.93 6.93 -12.64
N LEU A 169 -38.42 5.96 -13.41
CA LEU A 169 -38.18 4.53 -13.16
C LEU A 169 -36.70 4.17 -13.33
N ASN A 170 -36.03 4.70 -14.36
CA ASN A 170 -34.61 4.46 -14.63
C ASN A 170 -33.71 5.09 -13.55
N TRP A 171 -34.09 6.26 -13.03
CA TRP A 171 -33.40 6.88 -11.89
C TRP A 171 -33.55 6.05 -10.62
N LYS A 172 -34.77 5.59 -10.32
CA LYS A 172 -35.04 4.68 -9.20
C LYS A 172 -34.27 3.37 -9.33
N GLU A 173 -34.26 2.76 -10.51
CA GLU A 173 -33.48 1.55 -10.79
C GLU A 173 -31.98 1.77 -10.53
N CYS A 174 -31.43 2.90 -10.97
CA CYS A 174 -30.04 3.27 -10.69
C CYS A 174 -29.77 3.38 -9.18
N HIS A 175 -30.63 4.08 -8.45
CA HIS A 175 -30.54 4.21 -6.99
C HIS A 175 -30.57 2.85 -6.31
N ASP A 176 -31.57 2.01 -6.61
CA ASP A 176 -31.76 0.72 -5.96
C ASP A 176 -30.57 -0.22 -6.22
N ILE A 177 -29.99 -0.20 -7.42
CA ILE A 177 -28.78 -0.97 -7.74
C ILE A 177 -27.60 -0.48 -6.92
N PHE A 178 -27.32 0.82 -6.88
CA PHE A 178 -26.15 1.35 -6.17
C PHE A 178 -26.26 1.21 -4.65
N VAL A 179 -27.44 1.38 -4.07
CA VAL A 179 -27.64 1.22 -2.62
C VAL A 179 -27.44 -0.23 -2.19
N ASN A 180 -27.91 -1.18 -2.99
CA ASN A 180 -27.92 -2.60 -2.65
C ASN A 180 -26.80 -3.42 -3.31
N TYR A 181 -25.93 -2.80 -4.11
CA TYR A 181 -24.87 -3.51 -4.83
C TYR A 181 -23.99 -4.29 -3.83
N PRO A 182 -23.95 -5.63 -3.93
CA PRO A 182 -23.22 -6.45 -2.97
C PRO A 182 -21.71 -6.36 -3.22
N LEU A 183 -20.95 -6.12 -2.17
CA LEU A 183 -19.50 -6.08 -2.23
C LEU A 183 -18.88 -7.32 -1.59
N SER A 184 -17.95 -7.94 -2.30
CA SER A 184 -17.12 -9.01 -1.75
C SER A 184 -16.00 -8.38 -0.92
N ILE A 185 -16.13 -8.44 0.41
CA ILE A 185 -15.09 -7.95 1.32
C ILE A 185 -14.38 -9.14 1.98
N VAL A 186 -13.06 -9.16 1.82
CA VAL A 186 -12.18 -10.15 2.45
C VAL A 186 -11.33 -9.44 3.49
N LYS A 187 -11.48 -9.84 4.75
CA LYS A 187 -10.81 -9.21 5.88
C LYS A 187 -9.78 -10.15 6.50
N THR A 188 -8.56 -9.65 6.73
CA THR A 188 -7.54 -10.36 7.50
C THR A 188 -7.50 -9.86 8.95
N LYS A 189 -7.47 -10.81 9.89
CA LYS A 189 -7.38 -10.58 11.34
C LYS A 189 -5.96 -10.78 11.89
N LYS A 190 -4.97 -10.94 11.01
CA LYS A 190 -3.56 -11.03 11.42
C LYS A 190 -3.13 -9.76 12.13
N GLU A 191 -2.43 -9.90 13.25
CA GLU A 191 -1.97 -8.76 14.05
C GLU A 191 -0.57 -8.29 13.64
N ASN A 192 0.27 -9.19 13.11
CA ASN A 192 1.62 -8.87 12.65
C ASN A 192 1.58 -8.15 11.29
N LEU A 193 2.18 -6.95 11.23
CA LEU A 193 2.35 -6.17 10.02
C LEU A 193 3.16 -6.90 8.94
N ASP A 194 4.18 -7.68 9.29
CA ASP A 194 5.00 -8.41 8.31
C ASP A 194 4.14 -9.35 7.44
N ASP A 195 3.23 -10.10 8.07
CA ASP A 195 2.32 -10.97 7.35
C ASP A 195 1.35 -10.20 6.45
N VAL A 196 0.95 -8.99 6.88
CA VAL A 196 0.01 -8.15 6.14
C VAL A 196 0.68 -7.53 4.92
N VAL A 197 1.92 -7.07 5.05
CA VAL A 197 2.74 -6.60 3.93
C VAL A 197 2.94 -7.73 2.92
N GLU A 198 3.18 -8.96 3.39
CA GLU A 198 3.29 -10.11 2.48
C GLU A 198 1.97 -10.40 1.74
N ILE A 199 0.83 -10.37 2.45
CA ILE A 199 -0.50 -10.52 1.84
C ILE A 199 -0.72 -9.41 0.79
N PHE A 200 -0.38 -8.17 1.12
CA PHE A 200 -0.47 -7.02 0.22
C PHE A 200 0.40 -7.21 -1.03
N GLU A 201 1.67 -7.57 -0.88
CA GLU A 201 2.59 -7.84 -2.00
C GLU A 201 2.08 -8.97 -2.91
N ARG A 202 1.43 -9.99 -2.33
CA ARG A 202 0.86 -11.14 -3.06
C ARG A 202 -0.44 -10.81 -3.80
N ILE A 203 -1.31 -9.97 -3.23
CA ILE A 203 -2.59 -9.59 -3.86
C ILE A 203 -2.38 -8.56 -4.98
N ASN A 204 -1.39 -7.67 -4.84
CA ASN A 204 -1.09 -6.61 -5.82
C ASN A 204 -0.49 -7.11 -7.15
N GLN A 205 -0.58 -8.40 -7.46
CA GLN A 205 -0.05 -9.00 -8.69
C GLN A 205 -0.78 -8.57 -9.96
N GLY A 206 -2.01 -8.03 -9.86
CA GLY A 206 -2.80 -7.58 -11.02
C GLY A 206 -2.46 -6.18 -11.57
N GLY A 207 -1.51 -5.45 -10.99
CA GLY A 207 -1.11 -4.09 -11.40
C GLY A 207 0.37 -3.80 -11.18
N SER A 208 0.79 -2.52 -11.18
CA SER A 208 2.15 -2.12 -10.79
C SER A 208 2.41 -2.58 -9.35
N ARG A 209 3.27 -3.58 -9.19
CA ARG A 209 3.56 -4.23 -7.90
C ARG A 209 4.13 -3.19 -6.92
N LEU A 210 3.38 -2.86 -5.87
CA LEU A 210 3.88 -2.11 -4.73
C LEU A 210 4.57 -3.08 -3.78
N THR A 211 5.88 -2.91 -3.64
CA THR A 211 6.73 -3.68 -2.73
C THR A 211 6.98 -2.89 -1.45
N ILE A 212 7.41 -3.55 -0.36
CA ILE A 212 7.83 -2.87 0.88
C ILE A 212 8.88 -1.78 0.62
N PHE A 213 9.73 -1.98 -0.38
CA PHE A 213 10.69 -0.98 -0.83
C PHE A 213 10.01 0.30 -1.32
N ASP A 214 8.97 0.19 -2.15
CA ASP A 214 8.27 1.37 -2.67
C ASP A 214 7.62 2.18 -1.53
N LEU A 215 7.19 1.48 -0.46
CA LEU A 215 6.60 2.09 0.73
C LEU A 215 7.64 2.87 1.54
N VAL A 216 8.80 2.24 1.77
CA VAL A 216 9.93 2.87 2.47
C VAL A 216 10.43 4.06 1.65
N HIS A 217 10.63 3.87 0.35
CA HIS A 217 11.08 4.91 -0.56
C HIS A 217 10.16 6.14 -0.51
N ALA A 218 8.83 5.96 -0.58
CA ALA A 218 7.88 7.06 -0.45
C ALA A 218 7.93 7.77 0.91
N THR A 219 8.34 7.08 1.97
CA THR A 219 8.45 7.64 3.32
C THR A 219 9.73 8.45 3.52
N VAL A 220 10.82 8.05 2.85
CA VAL A 220 12.14 8.69 2.99
C VAL A 220 12.48 9.67 1.86
N LEU A 221 11.65 9.75 0.81
CA LEU A 221 11.88 10.64 -0.32
C LEU A 221 11.75 12.11 0.08
N ASN A 222 12.82 12.88 -0.13
CA ASN A 222 12.81 14.34 -0.06
C ASN A 222 13.71 14.93 -1.16
N LYS A 223 13.89 16.27 -1.18
CA LYS A 223 14.73 16.94 -2.21
C LYS A 223 16.21 16.56 -2.14
N ASP A 224 16.69 16.16 -0.97
CA ASP A 224 18.10 15.90 -0.70
C ASP A 224 18.43 14.39 -0.70
N PHE A 225 17.41 13.53 -0.70
CA PHE A 225 17.54 12.09 -0.59
C PHE A 225 16.45 11.36 -1.37
N ASP A 226 16.87 10.79 -2.50
CA ASP A 226 16.08 9.82 -3.26
C ASP A 226 16.70 8.43 -3.11
N LEU A 227 16.07 7.59 -2.30
CA LEU A 227 16.55 6.22 -2.05
C LEU A 227 16.68 5.40 -3.33
N LYS A 228 15.74 5.55 -4.28
CA LYS A 228 15.73 4.75 -5.51
C LYS A 228 16.84 5.20 -6.46
N GLU A 229 17.00 6.51 -6.65
CA GLU A 229 18.07 7.07 -7.46
C GLU A 229 19.44 6.76 -6.87
N ASN A 230 19.59 6.86 -5.55
CA ASN A 230 20.84 6.54 -4.87
C ASN A 230 21.23 5.06 -5.04
N ILE A 231 20.28 4.13 -4.94
CA ILE A 231 20.54 2.71 -5.21
C ILE A 231 20.92 2.48 -6.69
N GLN A 232 20.27 3.17 -7.63
CA GLN A 232 20.63 3.09 -9.04
C GLN A 232 22.06 3.57 -9.29
N LYS A 233 22.49 4.67 -8.64
CA LYS A 233 23.87 5.16 -8.71
C LYS A 233 24.86 4.14 -8.16
N LEU A 234 24.55 3.50 -7.02
CA LEU A 234 25.39 2.44 -6.46
C LEU A 234 25.54 1.26 -7.43
N ASN A 235 24.45 0.82 -8.06
CA ASN A 235 24.49 -0.34 -8.96
C ASN A 235 25.32 -0.13 -10.24
N VAL A 236 25.60 1.12 -10.59
CA VAL A 236 26.44 1.48 -11.75
C VAL A 236 27.88 1.81 -11.32
N SER A 237 28.16 1.96 -10.03
CA SER A 237 29.52 2.26 -9.57
C SER A 237 30.44 1.04 -9.67
N GLU A 238 31.75 1.31 -9.77
CA GLU A 238 32.79 0.29 -9.86
C GLU A 238 32.83 -0.64 -8.64
N ASP A 239 32.38 -0.15 -7.49
CA ASP A 239 32.35 -0.90 -6.22
C ASP A 239 31.30 -2.02 -6.21
N PHE A 240 30.21 -1.91 -6.98
CA PHE A 240 29.08 -2.85 -6.91
C PHE A 240 28.72 -3.49 -8.26
N SER A 241 28.98 -2.81 -9.38
CA SER A 241 28.68 -3.31 -10.72
C SER A 241 29.31 -4.69 -11.02
N PRO A 242 30.57 -4.98 -10.65
CA PRO A 242 31.18 -6.30 -10.86
C PRO A 242 30.48 -7.45 -10.14
N TYR A 243 29.69 -7.15 -9.10
CA TYR A 243 29.07 -8.14 -8.23
C TYR A 243 27.55 -8.25 -8.42
N GLY A 244 27.01 -7.77 -9.56
CA GLY A 244 25.58 -7.82 -9.87
C GLY A 244 24.75 -6.69 -9.25
N GLY A 245 25.40 -5.75 -8.53
CA GLY A 245 24.75 -4.66 -7.83
C GLY A 245 24.12 -5.07 -6.49
N VAL A 246 23.55 -4.10 -5.80
CA VAL A 246 22.82 -4.27 -4.55
C VAL A 246 21.31 -4.32 -4.78
N SER A 247 20.66 -5.25 -4.08
CA SER A 247 19.20 -5.33 -4.10
C SER A 247 18.55 -4.25 -3.23
N ASN A 248 17.37 -3.79 -3.63
CA ASN A 248 16.56 -2.85 -2.85
C ASN A 248 16.34 -3.31 -1.40
N ARG A 249 16.12 -4.61 -1.19
CA ARG A 249 15.92 -5.20 0.13
C ARG A 249 17.17 -5.16 1.00
N LEU A 250 18.35 -5.37 0.42
CA LEU A 250 19.62 -5.27 1.15
C LEU A 250 19.77 -3.89 1.77
N ILE A 251 19.54 -2.82 1.00
CA ILE A 251 19.75 -1.45 1.45
C ILE A 251 18.75 -1.06 2.54
N ILE A 252 17.45 -1.26 2.33
CA ILE A 252 16.45 -0.88 3.34
C ILE A 252 16.61 -1.69 4.64
N ASN A 253 16.96 -2.97 4.55
CA ASN A 253 17.23 -3.79 5.73
C ASN A 253 18.48 -3.31 6.46
N SER A 254 19.56 -2.98 5.74
CA SER A 254 20.80 -2.49 6.35
C SER A 254 20.57 -1.16 7.07
N LEU A 255 19.85 -0.22 6.45
CA LEU A 255 19.49 1.05 7.08
C LEU A 255 18.66 0.84 8.36
N ALA A 256 17.64 -0.01 8.31
CA ALA A 256 16.79 -0.28 9.48
C ALA A 256 17.53 -1.03 10.59
N ILE A 257 18.42 -1.96 10.24
CA ILE A 257 19.26 -2.68 11.20
C ILE A 257 20.23 -1.72 11.89
N ASN A 258 20.87 -0.83 11.13
CA ASN A 258 21.84 0.12 11.66
C ASN A 258 21.18 1.15 12.60
N LEU A 259 19.91 1.53 12.36
CA LEU A 259 19.16 2.49 13.19
C LEU A 259 18.38 1.87 14.36
N PHE A 260 17.80 0.69 14.16
CA PHE A 260 16.79 0.11 15.06
C PHE A 260 17.11 -1.31 15.50
N GLU A 261 18.22 -1.89 15.01
CA GLU A 261 18.65 -3.26 15.33
C GLU A 261 17.58 -4.30 14.98
N ASN A 262 16.81 -4.01 13.93
CA ASN A 262 15.67 -4.79 13.49
C ASN A 262 15.38 -4.48 12.01
N CYS A 263 14.86 -5.47 11.28
CA CYS A 263 14.43 -5.34 9.88
C CYS A 263 12.96 -5.71 9.66
N SER A 264 12.13 -5.74 10.72
CA SER A 264 10.68 -5.90 10.54
C SER A 264 10.09 -4.77 9.69
N SER A 265 8.97 -5.01 9.03
CA SER A 265 8.25 -4.03 8.22
C SER A 265 7.94 -2.77 9.01
N LEU A 266 7.67 -2.91 10.32
CA LEU A 266 7.49 -1.77 11.22
C LEU A 266 8.75 -0.91 11.31
N ALA A 267 9.92 -1.52 11.52
CA ALA A 267 11.19 -0.81 11.58
C ALA A 267 11.54 -0.14 10.23
N LEU A 268 11.30 -0.85 9.13
CA LEU A 268 11.50 -0.32 7.78
C LEU A 268 10.66 0.94 7.52
N LEU A 269 9.38 0.93 7.91
CA LEU A 269 8.50 2.08 7.69
C LEU A 269 8.70 3.22 8.73
N GLN A 270 9.53 3.01 9.76
CA GLN A 270 9.95 4.04 10.71
C GLN A 270 11.17 4.84 10.23
N LEU A 271 11.78 4.45 9.11
CA LEU A 271 12.85 5.21 8.48
C LEU A 271 12.35 6.61 8.10
N THR A 272 13.18 7.62 8.35
CA THR A 272 12.92 9.01 7.97
C THR A 272 14.06 9.52 7.09
N PRO A 273 13.81 10.52 6.24
CA PRO A 273 14.86 11.06 5.36
C PRO A 273 16.10 11.50 6.13
N GLU A 274 15.93 12.19 7.26
CA GLU A 274 17.03 12.75 8.05
C GLU A 274 17.95 11.65 8.58
N LYS A 275 17.36 10.60 9.15
CA LYS A 275 18.10 9.44 9.66
C LYS A 275 18.79 8.70 8.52
N CYS A 276 18.11 8.52 7.40
CA CYS A 276 18.70 7.85 6.24
C CYS A 276 19.90 8.61 5.68
N ILE A 277 19.83 9.94 5.59
CA ILE A 277 20.95 10.77 5.14
C ILE A 277 22.16 10.62 6.07
N GLU A 278 21.95 10.68 7.39
CA GLU A 278 23.02 10.58 8.39
C GLU A 278 23.79 9.27 8.30
N ILE A 279 23.08 8.14 8.15
CA ILE A 279 23.68 6.80 8.18
C ILE A 279 23.96 6.22 6.80
N TRP A 280 23.66 6.93 5.70
CA TRP A 280 23.80 6.42 4.34
C TRP A 280 25.25 6.00 4.05
N GLU A 281 26.20 6.94 4.08
CA GLU A 281 27.60 6.69 3.75
C GLU A 281 28.23 5.61 4.66
N PRO A 282 28.08 5.67 6.01
CA PRO A 282 28.60 4.60 6.87
C PRO A 282 28.01 3.22 6.57
N THR A 283 26.74 3.16 6.17
CA THR A 283 26.09 1.89 5.79
C THR A 283 26.66 1.36 4.48
N ILE A 284 26.86 2.21 3.48
CA ILE A 284 27.44 1.79 2.20
C ILE A 284 28.87 1.28 2.38
N GLU A 285 29.69 1.97 3.17
CA GLU A 285 31.05 1.53 3.50
C GLU A 285 31.07 0.18 4.23
N ALA A 286 30.14 -0.05 5.18
CA ALA A 286 30.00 -1.34 5.85
C ALA A 286 29.61 -2.47 4.88
N ILE A 287 28.76 -2.18 3.88
CA ILE A 287 28.41 -3.14 2.84
C ILE A 287 29.63 -3.43 1.95
N LYS A 288 30.41 -2.43 1.55
CA LYS A 288 31.65 -2.64 0.78
C LYS A 288 32.64 -3.55 1.50
N LYS A 289 32.88 -3.30 2.79
CA LYS A 289 33.73 -4.14 3.63
C LYS A 289 33.23 -5.59 3.71
N SER A 290 31.91 -5.76 3.76
CA SER A 290 31.29 -7.09 3.74
C SER A 290 31.50 -7.81 2.40
N ILE A 291 31.47 -7.08 1.28
CA ILE A 291 31.77 -7.62 -0.04
C ILE A 291 33.23 -8.08 -0.09
N THR A 292 34.17 -7.25 0.34
CA THR A 292 35.59 -7.61 0.42
C THR A 292 35.80 -8.87 1.26
N PHE A 293 35.13 -8.98 2.41
CA PHE A 293 35.19 -10.17 3.25
C PHE A 293 34.70 -11.44 2.53
N LEU A 294 33.60 -11.37 1.78
CA LEU A 294 33.11 -12.52 1.01
C LEU A 294 34.06 -12.91 -0.13
N ILE A 295 34.69 -11.94 -0.77
CA ILE A 295 35.70 -12.18 -1.81
C ILE A 295 36.91 -12.88 -1.20
N ASP A 296 37.37 -12.46 -0.03
CA ASP A 296 38.46 -13.10 0.71
C ASP A 296 38.13 -14.55 1.09
N MET A 297 36.85 -14.88 1.30
CA MET A 297 36.37 -16.26 1.49
C MET A 297 36.30 -17.07 0.18
N GLY A 298 36.56 -16.45 -0.98
CA GLY A 298 36.49 -17.09 -2.29
C GLY A 298 35.09 -17.07 -2.93
N ILE A 299 34.16 -16.26 -2.42
CA ILE A 299 32.79 -16.17 -2.95
C ILE A 299 32.75 -15.11 -4.06
N GLN A 300 32.77 -15.57 -5.32
CA GLN A 300 32.60 -14.73 -6.51
C GLN A 300 31.19 -14.89 -7.07
N THR A 301 30.20 -14.26 -6.45
CA THR A 301 28.80 -14.40 -6.89
C THR A 301 28.01 -13.10 -6.76
N ASP A 302 26.89 -13.07 -7.49
CA ASP A 302 25.92 -11.98 -7.51
C ASP A 302 25.34 -11.70 -6.10
N LEU A 303 25.59 -10.50 -5.58
CA LEU A 303 25.18 -10.06 -4.24
C LEU A 303 23.66 -10.08 -4.04
N VAL A 304 22.89 -10.05 -5.14
CA VAL A 304 21.42 -10.11 -5.11
C VAL A 304 20.93 -11.40 -4.42
N GLN A 305 21.70 -12.49 -4.48
CA GLN A 305 21.34 -13.77 -3.86
C GLN A 305 21.50 -13.79 -2.33
N TYR A 306 22.10 -12.77 -1.73
CA TYR A 306 22.43 -12.72 -0.30
C TYR A 306 21.70 -11.61 0.46
N HIS A 307 20.55 -11.15 -0.06
CA HIS A 307 19.76 -10.04 0.51
C HIS A 307 19.32 -10.20 1.97
N SER A 308 19.36 -11.41 2.55
CA SER A 308 19.07 -11.66 3.98
C SER A 308 20.33 -11.85 4.84
N LEU A 309 21.44 -12.32 4.26
CA LEU A 309 22.71 -12.54 4.96
C LEU A 309 23.55 -11.26 5.04
N MET A 310 23.62 -10.54 3.92
CA MET A 310 24.41 -9.32 3.80
C MET A 310 24.02 -8.21 4.80
N PRO A 311 22.73 -7.94 5.09
CA PRO A 311 22.36 -6.94 6.09
C PRO A 311 22.86 -7.27 7.51
N VAL A 312 23.03 -8.55 7.83
CA VAL A 312 23.56 -9.01 9.12
C VAL A 312 25.08 -8.91 9.13
N LEU A 313 25.76 -9.35 8.06
CA LEU A 313 27.20 -9.25 7.93
C LEU A 313 27.69 -7.79 7.97
N GLN A 314 27.04 -6.88 7.22
CA GLN A 314 27.40 -5.45 7.22
C GLN A 314 27.24 -4.81 8.59
N TYR A 315 26.31 -5.30 9.41
CA TYR A 315 26.10 -4.75 10.74
C TYR A 315 27.34 -4.92 11.63
N TYR A 316 28.07 -6.03 11.49
CA TYR A 316 29.36 -6.22 12.20
C TYR A 316 30.35 -5.11 11.84
N PHE A 317 30.55 -4.86 10.55
CA PHE A 317 31.47 -3.83 10.07
C PHE A 317 31.00 -2.41 10.44
N TYR A 318 29.68 -2.20 10.50
CA TYR A 318 29.07 -0.95 10.93
C TYR A 318 29.35 -0.66 12.41
N ILE A 319 29.09 -1.62 13.32
CA ILE A 319 29.24 -1.39 14.77
C ILE A 319 30.70 -1.38 15.23
N LYS A 320 31.56 -2.20 14.62
CA LYS A 320 32.97 -2.29 15.01
C LYS A 320 33.83 -1.24 14.32
N ASN A 321 33.37 -0.70 13.18
CA ASN A 321 34.09 0.24 12.34
C ASN A 321 35.53 -0.19 12.03
N VAL A 322 35.73 -1.49 11.79
CA VAL A 322 37.03 -2.08 11.42
C VAL A 322 37.12 -2.27 9.91
N GLU A 323 38.33 -2.30 9.36
CA GLU A 323 38.54 -2.70 7.95
C GLU A 323 38.49 -4.22 7.79
N GLN A 324 39.09 -4.95 8.72
CA GLN A 324 39.05 -6.41 8.76
C GLN A 324 38.69 -6.92 10.17
N PRO A 325 37.94 -8.04 10.27
CA PRO A 325 37.69 -8.70 11.55
C PRO A 325 38.98 -9.26 12.15
N THR A 326 39.01 -9.44 13.47
CA THR A 326 40.06 -10.20 14.17
C THR A 326 40.07 -11.66 13.68
N ASP A 327 41.19 -12.38 13.83
CA ASP A 327 41.28 -13.79 13.38
C ASP A 327 40.20 -14.69 14.00
N ASP A 328 39.83 -14.43 15.25
CA ASP A 328 38.77 -15.18 15.94
C ASP A 328 37.38 -14.77 15.43
N ALA A 329 37.11 -13.46 15.28
CA ALA A 329 35.84 -12.99 14.71
C ALA A 329 35.66 -13.45 13.25
N LYS A 330 36.74 -13.50 12.47
CA LYS A 330 36.74 -14.01 11.09
C LYS A 330 36.24 -15.46 11.05
N LYS A 331 36.80 -16.35 11.86
CA LYS A 331 36.38 -17.77 11.91
C LYS A 331 34.92 -17.92 12.30
N GLU A 332 34.46 -17.16 13.30
CA GLU A 332 33.07 -17.19 13.74
C GLU A 332 32.10 -16.65 12.67
N LEU A 333 32.45 -15.56 11.99
CA LEU A 333 31.66 -15.01 10.88
C LEU A 333 31.60 -15.95 9.68
N GLU A 334 32.72 -16.58 9.31
CA GLU A 334 32.77 -17.58 8.23
C GLU A 334 31.87 -18.78 8.56
N LYS A 335 31.98 -19.30 9.78
CA LYS A 335 31.15 -20.41 10.27
C LYS A 335 29.67 -20.04 10.26
N TRP A 336 29.31 -18.89 10.81
CA TRP A 336 27.93 -18.40 10.80
C TRP A 336 27.38 -18.26 9.38
N PHE A 337 28.17 -17.72 8.45
CA PHE A 337 27.75 -17.53 7.06
C PHE A 337 27.37 -18.87 6.42
N TRP A 338 28.23 -19.88 6.53
CA TRP A 338 28.00 -21.20 5.96
C TRP A 338 26.86 -21.94 6.67
N ASP A 339 26.82 -21.93 8.00
CA ASP A 339 25.75 -22.56 8.77
C ASP A 339 24.39 -21.97 8.40
N THR A 340 24.30 -20.64 8.28
CA THR A 340 23.08 -19.93 7.92
C THR A 340 22.66 -20.22 6.49
N LYS A 341 23.61 -20.30 5.55
CA LYS A 341 23.35 -20.60 4.14
C LYS A 341 22.88 -22.05 3.95
N PHE A 342 23.56 -23.03 4.54
CA PHE A 342 23.23 -24.45 4.37
C PHE A 342 21.97 -24.88 5.14
N SER A 343 21.73 -24.30 6.32
CA SER A 343 20.51 -24.55 7.09
C SER A 343 19.27 -23.86 6.52
N ASN A 344 19.45 -22.96 5.54
CA ASN A 344 18.39 -22.10 5.02
C ASN A 344 17.63 -21.35 6.14
N ARG A 345 18.37 -20.88 7.16
CA ARG A 345 17.83 -20.28 8.39
C ARG A 345 16.78 -19.20 8.10
N TYR A 346 16.97 -18.38 7.08
CA TYR A 346 16.12 -17.24 6.75
C TYR A 346 14.89 -17.53 5.85
N LEU A 347 14.60 -18.79 5.51
CA LEU A 347 13.41 -19.13 4.69
C LEU A 347 12.06 -18.86 5.39
N SER A 348 12.01 -18.90 6.73
CA SER A 348 10.79 -18.70 7.52
C SER A 348 11.04 -17.74 8.68
N SER A 349 10.15 -16.74 8.85
CA SER A 349 10.24 -15.71 9.90
C SER A 349 11.58 -14.96 9.92
N ASN A 350 11.93 -14.35 8.78
CA ASN A 350 13.25 -13.75 8.52
C ASN A 350 13.63 -12.68 9.57
N SER A 351 12.71 -11.77 9.92
CA SER A 351 12.99 -10.64 10.82
C SER A 351 13.38 -11.07 12.25
N ALA A 352 12.71 -12.07 12.81
CA ALA A 352 13.01 -12.55 14.17
C ALA A 352 14.38 -13.26 14.27
N LYS A 353 14.72 -14.09 13.28
CA LYS A 353 16.00 -14.79 13.23
C LYS A 353 17.17 -13.84 12.96
N ILE A 354 16.97 -12.88 12.06
CA ILE A 354 17.93 -11.79 11.85
C ILE A 354 18.20 -11.07 13.18
N LYS A 355 17.15 -10.74 13.95
CA LYS A 355 17.33 -10.08 15.25
C LYS A 355 18.15 -10.90 16.25
N GLU A 356 17.98 -12.23 16.28
CA GLU A 356 18.82 -13.12 17.08
C GLU A 356 20.29 -13.05 16.66
N ASP A 357 20.54 -13.11 15.35
CA ASP A 357 21.90 -13.11 14.79
C ASP A 357 22.59 -11.74 14.97
N LEU A 358 21.83 -10.63 14.91
CA LEU A 358 22.34 -9.30 15.23
C LEU A 358 22.79 -9.17 16.69
N ASN A 359 22.02 -9.74 17.62
CA ASN A 359 22.42 -9.77 19.04
C ASN A 359 23.68 -10.60 19.27
N TRP A 360 23.84 -11.70 18.53
CA TRP A 360 25.06 -12.50 18.56
C TRP A 360 26.26 -11.71 18.01
N ILE A 361 26.12 -11.03 16.86
CA ILE A 361 27.19 -10.23 16.24
C ILE A 361 27.76 -9.16 17.17
N LYS A 362 26.92 -8.52 17.99
CA LYS A 362 27.37 -7.51 18.96
C LYS A 362 28.39 -8.03 19.95
N ASN A 363 28.28 -9.32 20.31
CA ASN A 363 29.11 -9.96 21.32
C ASN A 363 30.41 -10.54 20.75
N LEU A 364 30.60 -10.53 19.42
CA LEU A 364 31.87 -10.89 18.78
C LEU A 364 32.91 -9.78 19.01
N TYR A 365 34.13 -10.15 19.38
CA TYR A 365 35.26 -9.24 19.58
C TYR A 365 36.42 -9.55 18.65
#